data_AF-A0A2H4V9C6-F1
#
_entry.id   AF-A0A2H4V9C6-F1
#
_cell.length_a   1.000
_cell.length_b   1.000
_cell.length_c   1.000
_cell.angle_alpha   90.00
_cell.angle_beta   90.00
_cell.angle_gamma   90.00
#
_symmetry.space_group_name_H-M   'P 1'
#
loop_
_entity.id
_entity.type
_entity.pdbx_description
1 polymer ?
#
loop_
_entity_poly.entity_id
_entity_poly.type
_entity_poly.pdbx_seq_one_letter_code
_entity_poly.pdbx_strand_id
1 'polypeptide(L)'
;MVATGESTEMGKIAEIMKGTREIETPLTKKIEKFTEILVVSIIIIAIVNFAFSMWFGFGFIYSFMASASLAVAVIPEGLPAVLTITLALGVKKMAQHKALIRKLPSVEALGRATVICSDKTGTLTKNEMTVLNIFCGNKTYHISKTGYEPEGDYILKDKVVKISEEGEELSETLKAGLMCNNASLVKEDGHYKIIGDPTEGALIVSAYKAGVTEKSTRMDEIPFQSENQYMATLNKGDNENWLYVKGSPEKILKMCKTQMVEGELQELSAAVSTVADEMAGEALRVLGFAYKPFPSDVTKIRSEYLEDLTFLGLQGMMDPPREEVKNAIERSRGAGIRTVMITGDHTLTAQAISQKLGIASQEEEVVNGKRLSKMSDEDLYDNVEHVSVYARVAPEHKYRITTQLQKRGEIVAVTGDGVNDAPALKAADIGIAMGITGTDVSKEASDMVLADDNFASIVKAIEEGRHIFENIRKVILYALAANGGQGLIIVGSVLLTPFIPSF
;
A
#
# COMPACT_ATOMS: atom_id res chain seq x y z
N MET A 1 -0.01 33.47 -12.02
CA MET A 1 -0.09 32.93 -10.64
C MET A 1 -1.56 32.92 -10.27
N VAL A 2 -2.18 31.75 -10.03
CA VAL A 2 -3.64 31.62 -9.86
C VAL A 2 -4.06 31.67 -8.38
N ALA A 3 -3.18 31.29 -7.45
CA ALA A 3 -3.36 31.41 -6.00
C ALA A 3 -2.00 31.42 -5.27
N THR A 4 -1.97 31.88 -4.01
CA THR A 4 -0.81 31.85 -3.11
C THR A 4 -1.23 31.52 -1.67
N GLY A 5 -0.30 30.99 -0.87
CA GLY A 5 -0.54 30.68 0.54
C GLY A 5 -1.69 29.68 0.77
N GLU A 6 -2.57 30.01 1.72
CA GLU A 6 -3.70 29.16 2.15
C GLU A 6 -4.74 28.94 1.04
N SER A 7 -4.84 29.84 0.06
CA SER A 7 -5.77 29.69 -1.07
C SER A 7 -5.31 28.69 -2.13
N THR A 8 -4.12 28.10 -1.99
CA THR A 8 -3.63 27.03 -2.87
C THR A 8 -4.19 25.66 -2.45
N GLU A 9 -4.17 24.67 -3.34
CA GLU A 9 -4.57 23.30 -2.99
C GLU A 9 -3.72 22.72 -1.85
N MET A 10 -2.42 23.03 -1.81
CA MET A 10 -1.55 22.66 -0.69
C MET A 10 -1.92 23.40 0.60
N GLY A 11 -2.33 24.66 0.50
CA GLY A 11 -2.83 25.46 1.62
C GLY A 11 -4.06 24.85 2.28
N LYS A 12 -5.04 24.40 1.47
CA LYS A 12 -6.23 23.70 1.94
C LYS A 12 -5.89 22.39 2.67
N ILE A 13 -4.95 21.60 2.14
CA ILE A 13 -4.46 20.36 2.80
C ILE A 13 -3.86 20.69 4.17
N ALA A 14 -3.02 21.72 4.24
CA ALA A 14 -2.40 22.15 5.50
C ALA A 14 -3.44 22.62 6.54
N GLU A 15 -4.52 23.28 6.11
CA GLU A 15 -5.62 23.70 6.98
C GLU A 15 -6.38 22.50 7.57
N ILE A 16 -6.71 21.51 6.73
CA ILE A 16 -7.32 20.25 7.19
C ILE A 16 -6.41 19.58 8.23
N MET A 17 -5.10 19.51 7.98
CA MET A 17 -4.14 18.93 8.93
C MET A 17 -4.07 19.66 10.27
N LYS A 18 -4.22 20.99 10.30
CA LYS A 18 -4.26 21.77 11.56
C LYS A 18 -5.55 21.49 12.34
N GLY A 19 -6.67 21.27 11.64
CA GLY A 19 -7.97 20.94 12.23
C GLY A 19 -8.07 19.51 12.77
N THR A 20 -7.30 18.56 12.24
CA THR A 20 -7.29 17.17 12.69
C THR A 20 -6.64 17.03 14.07
N ARG A 21 -7.46 16.77 15.10
CA ARG A 21 -7.01 16.49 16.47
C ARG A 21 -6.33 15.13 16.54
N GLU A 22 -5.27 15.01 17.35
CA GLU A 22 -4.70 13.70 17.68
C GLU A 22 -5.70 12.88 18.49
N ILE A 23 -5.92 11.64 18.06
CA ILE A 23 -6.84 10.72 18.74
C ILE A 23 -6.08 10.09 19.90
N GLU A 24 -6.52 10.36 21.13
CA GLU A 24 -6.06 9.62 22.31
C GLU A 24 -6.53 8.16 22.24
N THR A 25 -5.60 7.24 22.44
CA THR A 25 -5.88 5.81 22.30
C THR A 25 -6.75 5.26 23.43
N PRO A 26 -7.57 4.23 23.18
CA PRO A 26 -8.47 3.66 24.18
C PRO A 26 -7.77 3.14 25.43
N LEU A 27 -6.55 2.61 25.34
CA LEU A 27 -5.77 2.13 26.50
C LEU A 27 -5.38 3.28 27.41
N THR A 28 -4.91 4.40 26.86
CA THR A 28 -4.53 5.57 27.66
C THR A 28 -5.72 6.05 28.48
N LYS A 29 -6.89 6.21 27.83
CA LYS A 29 -8.15 6.56 28.51
C LYS A 29 -8.59 5.53 29.55
N LYS A 30 -8.44 4.24 29.25
CA LYS A 30 -8.78 3.16 30.18
C LYS A 30 -7.84 3.11 31.37
N ILE A 31 -6.54 3.33 31.17
CA ILE A 31 -5.53 3.36 32.24
C ILE A 31 -5.77 4.56 33.15
N GLU A 32 -6.06 5.74 32.60
CA GLU A 32 -6.39 6.93 33.40
C GLU A 32 -7.61 6.68 34.27
N LYS A 33 -8.73 6.22 33.68
CA LYS A 33 -9.94 5.90 34.42
C LYS A 33 -9.72 4.77 35.44
N PHE A 34 -8.93 3.77 35.07
CA PHE A 34 -8.56 2.68 35.98
C PHE A 34 -7.74 3.20 37.17
N THR A 35 -6.79 4.09 36.92
CA THR A 35 -5.95 4.71 37.94
C THR A 35 -6.80 5.57 38.88
N GLU A 36 -7.75 6.34 38.35
CA GLU A 36 -8.70 7.12 39.14
C GLU A 36 -9.53 6.22 40.08
N ILE A 37 -10.12 5.14 39.55
CA ILE A 37 -10.88 4.17 40.34
C ILE A 37 -10.00 3.54 41.43
N LEU A 38 -8.76 3.18 41.08
CA LEU A 38 -7.82 2.54 41.99
C LEU A 38 -7.40 3.49 43.12
N VAL A 39 -7.06 4.75 42.81
CA VAL A 39 -6.70 5.76 43.83
C VAL A 39 -7.85 6.02 44.78
N VAL A 40 -9.08 6.21 44.26
CA VAL A 40 -10.27 6.41 45.10
C VAL A 40 -10.52 5.18 45.99
N SER A 41 -10.40 3.97 45.45
CA SER A 41 -10.56 2.73 46.20
C SER A 41 -9.53 2.59 47.32
N ILE A 42 -8.27 2.91 47.05
CA ILE A 42 -7.19 2.87 48.04
C ILE A 42 -7.45 3.84 49.18
N ILE A 43 -7.87 5.08 48.89
CA ILE A 43 -8.19 6.08 49.90
C ILE A 43 -9.35 5.60 50.79
N ILE A 44 -10.42 5.06 50.19
CA ILE A 44 -11.56 4.52 50.95
C ILE A 44 -11.10 3.39 51.87
N ILE A 45 -10.33 2.43 51.34
CA ILE A 45 -9.81 1.29 52.11
C ILE A 45 -8.91 1.78 53.26
N ALA A 46 -8.05 2.77 53.03
CA ALA A 46 -7.19 3.35 54.04
C ALA A 46 -7.98 4.06 55.15
N ILE A 47 -9.03 4.82 54.80
CA ILE A 47 -9.92 5.48 55.78
C ILE A 47 -10.66 4.43 56.61
N VAL A 48 -11.20 3.38 55.97
CA VAL A 48 -11.90 2.30 56.66
C VAL A 48 -10.95 1.57 57.61
N ASN A 49 -9.74 1.24 57.16
CA ASN A 49 -8.71 0.61 57.99
C ASN A 49 -8.31 1.49 59.19
N PHE A 50 -8.17 2.81 58.98
CA PHE A 50 -7.88 3.76 60.05
C PHE A 50 -8.99 3.80 61.09
N ALA A 51 -10.25 3.94 60.65
CA ALA A 51 -11.41 3.96 61.53
C ALA A 51 -11.55 2.65 62.32
N PHE A 52 -11.33 1.51 61.65
CA PHE A 52 -11.35 0.19 62.28
C PHE A 52 -10.24 0.05 63.32
N SER A 53 -9.01 0.42 62.98
CA SER A 53 -7.87 0.41 63.91
C SER A 53 -8.16 1.28 65.15
N MET A 54 -8.75 2.46 64.96
CA MET A 54 -9.16 3.32 66.07
C MET A 54 -10.27 2.69 66.94
N TRP A 55 -11.23 1.98 66.33
CA TRP A 55 -12.29 1.28 67.06
C TRP A 55 -11.69 0.21 68.00
N PHE A 56 -10.73 -0.59 67.52
CA PHE A 56 -10.08 -1.63 68.32
C PHE A 56 -9.11 -1.10 69.39
N GLY A 57 -9.01 0.21 69.56
CA GLY A 57 -8.23 0.84 70.63
C GLY A 57 -6.74 1.01 70.32
N PHE A 58 -6.33 0.84 69.06
CA PHE A 58 -4.96 1.14 68.67
C PHE A 58 -4.67 2.65 68.76
N GLY A 59 -3.44 3.01 69.14
CA GLY A 59 -3.01 4.40 69.25
C GLY A 59 -3.06 5.13 67.89
N PHE A 60 -3.40 6.43 67.91
CA PHE A 60 -3.57 7.25 66.70
C PHE A 60 -2.40 7.14 65.71
N ILE A 61 -1.16 7.24 66.20
CA ILE A 61 0.05 7.16 65.38
C ILE A 61 0.15 5.80 64.69
N TYR A 62 -0.13 4.72 65.41
CA TYR A 62 -0.10 3.37 64.86
C TYR A 62 -1.19 3.18 63.79
N SER A 63 -2.43 3.58 64.10
CA SER A 63 -3.57 3.52 63.16
C SER A 63 -3.28 4.29 61.88
N PHE A 64 -2.66 5.47 62.00
CA PHE A 64 -2.27 6.30 60.86
C PHE A 64 -1.16 5.63 60.03
N MET A 65 -0.09 5.16 60.68
CA MET A 65 1.01 4.48 60.01
C MET A 65 0.54 3.22 59.27
N ALA A 66 -0.27 2.37 59.91
CA ALA A 66 -0.81 1.17 59.29
C ALA A 66 -1.65 1.47 58.04
N SER A 67 -2.46 2.53 58.09
CA SER A 67 -3.32 2.94 56.98
C SER A 67 -2.54 3.62 55.85
N ALA A 68 -1.50 4.39 56.18
CA ALA A 68 -0.57 4.95 55.20
C ALA A 68 0.26 3.85 54.52
N SER A 69 0.75 2.86 55.29
CA SER A 69 1.46 1.69 54.75
C SER A 69 0.56 0.86 53.84
N LEU A 70 -0.72 0.68 54.19
CA LEU A 70 -1.71 0.04 53.32
C LEU A 70 -1.88 0.80 52.01
N ALA A 71 -2.02 2.12 52.08
CA ALA A 71 -2.15 2.94 50.89
C ALA A 71 -0.95 2.78 49.94
N VAL A 72 0.27 2.87 50.48
CA VAL A 72 1.51 2.69 49.69
C VAL A 72 1.61 1.27 49.11
N ALA A 73 1.31 0.23 49.90
CA ALA A 73 1.43 -1.16 49.47
C ALA A 73 0.49 -1.53 48.30
N VAL A 74 -0.67 -0.89 48.20
CA VAL A 74 -1.66 -1.21 47.15
C VAL A 74 -1.36 -0.46 45.84
N ILE A 75 -0.62 0.65 45.88
CA ILE A 75 -0.29 1.44 44.68
C ILE A 75 0.70 0.67 43.78
N PRO A 76 0.37 0.45 42.48
CA PRO A 76 1.24 -0.27 41.56
C PRO A 76 2.32 0.64 40.96
N GLU A 77 3.25 1.09 41.81
CA GLU A 77 4.33 2.04 41.44
C GLU A 77 5.22 1.53 40.28
N GLY A 78 5.41 0.21 40.18
CA GLY A 78 6.19 -0.42 39.11
C GLY A 78 5.46 -0.54 37.77
N LEU A 79 4.14 -0.32 37.72
CA LEU A 79 3.35 -0.58 36.52
C LEU A 79 3.74 0.31 35.32
N PRO A 80 3.94 1.64 35.46
CA PRO A 80 4.37 2.48 34.34
C PRO A 80 5.70 2.05 33.73
N ALA A 81 6.65 1.61 34.57
CA ALA A 81 7.96 1.15 34.12
C ALA A 81 7.86 -0.16 33.32
N VAL A 82 7.12 -1.16 33.82
CA VAL A 82 6.95 -2.44 33.13
C VAL A 82 6.18 -2.28 31.81
N LEU A 83 5.16 -1.41 31.78
CA LEU A 83 4.44 -1.08 30.55
C LEU A 83 5.38 -0.48 29.50
N THR A 84 6.19 0.51 29.89
CA THR A 84 7.18 1.15 29.00
C THR A 84 8.18 0.14 28.45
N ILE A 85 8.71 -0.75 29.30
CA ILE A 85 9.64 -1.82 28.87
C ILE A 85 8.95 -2.78 27.90
N THR A 86 7.72 -3.21 28.21
CA THR A 86 6.95 -4.14 27.37
C THR A 86 6.67 -3.54 25.99
N LEU A 87 6.25 -2.27 25.95
CA LEU A 87 6.05 -1.52 24.70
C LEU A 87 7.35 -1.39 23.91
N ALA A 88 8.46 -1.00 24.57
CA ALA A 88 9.75 -0.83 23.92
C ALA A 88 10.28 -2.15 23.29
N LEU A 89 10.14 -3.27 24.00
CA LEU A 89 10.49 -4.58 23.47
C LEU A 89 9.62 -4.98 22.29
N GLY A 90 8.32 -4.68 22.36
CA GLY A 90 7.37 -4.90 21.27
C GLY A 90 7.70 -4.08 20.02
N VAL A 91 7.96 -2.79 20.18
CA VAL A 91 8.36 -1.90 19.08
C VAL A 91 9.69 -2.34 18.46
N LYS A 92 10.65 -2.81 19.26
CA LYS A 92 11.90 -3.38 18.75
C LYS A 92 11.63 -4.59 17.85
N LYS A 93 10.67 -5.45 18.21
CA LYS A 93 10.27 -6.61 17.40
C LYS A 93 9.51 -6.21 16.13
N MET A 94 8.66 -5.19 16.19
CA MET A 94 8.02 -4.60 14.99
C MET A 94 9.05 -4.03 14.02
N ALA A 95 10.09 -3.35 14.52
CA ALA A 95 11.17 -2.82 13.69
C ALA A 95 11.95 -3.92 12.96
N GLN A 96 12.09 -5.12 13.53
CA GLN A 96 12.65 -6.30 12.84
C GLN A 96 11.77 -6.78 11.68
N HIS A 97 10.47 -6.50 11.75
CA HIS A 97 9.51 -6.67 10.65
C HIS A 97 9.34 -5.39 9.82
N LYS A 98 10.32 -4.48 9.87
CA LYS A 98 10.38 -3.25 9.08
C LYS A 98 9.23 -2.26 9.32
N ALA A 99 8.52 -2.42 10.43
CA ALA A 99 7.49 -1.50 10.89
C ALA A 99 8.06 -0.59 11.99
N LEU A 100 8.34 0.66 11.64
CA LEU A 100 8.93 1.66 12.54
C LEU A 100 7.82 2.48 13.20
N ILE A 101 7.62 2.27 14.51
CA ILE A 101 6.63 3.01 15.29
C ILE A 101 7.19 4.36 15.70
N ARG A 102 6.50 5.45 15.33
CA ARG A 102 6.83 6.82 15.74
C ARG A 102 6.12 7.20 17.04
N LYS A 103 4.88 6.75 17.22
CA LYS A 103 4.06 7.03 18.41
C LYS A 103 3.70 5.73 19.13
N LEU A 104 4.25 5.55 20.34
CA LEU A 104 4.03 4.34 21.15
C LEU A 104 2.53 4.04 21.42
N PRO A 105 1.65 5.03 21.68
CA PRO A 105 0.24 4.75 21.90
C PRO A 105 -0.43 4.02 20.72
N SER A 106 -0.01 4.30 19.49
CA SER A 106 -0.59 3.73 18.26
C SER A 106 -0.37 2.22 18.10
N VAL A 107 0.55 1.63 18.87
CA VAL A 107 0.75 0.17 18.94
C VAL A 107 -0.53 -0.56 19.38
N GLU A 108 -1.29 0.03 20.30
CA GLU A 108 -2.55 -0.54 20.77
C GLU A 108 -3.61 -0.51 19.66
N ALA A 109 -3.79 0.66 19.04
CA ALA A 109 -4.74 0.84 17.96
C ALA A 109 -4.42 -0.12 16.81
N LEU A 110 -3.14 -0.29 16.49
CA LEU A 110 -2.68 -1.25 15.47
C LEU A 110 -3.08 -2.69 15.81
N GLY A 111 -2.90 -3.14 17.05
CA GLY A 111 -3.33 -4.48 17.47
C GLY A 111 -4.86 -4.69 17.41
N ARG A 112 -5.62 -3.60 17.51
CA ARG A 112 -7.09 -3.61 17.46
C ARG A 112 -7.66 -3.26 16.10
N ALA A 113 -6.82 -3.03 15.09
CA ALA A 113 -7.27 -2.67 13.75
C ALA A 113 -8.25 -3.72 13.20
N THR A 114 -9.36 -3.22 12.65
CA THR A 114 -10.41 -4.02 12.03
C THR A 114 -10.50 -3.74 10.53
N VAL A 115 -10.02 -2.57 10.08
CA VAL A 115 -9.97 -2.21 8.66
C VAL A 115 -8.58 -1.66 8.30
N ILE A 116 -8.04 -2.12 7.17
CA ILE A 116 -6.81 -1.57 6.56
C ILE A 116 -7.18 -0.95 5.22
N CYS A 117 -7.15 0.38 5.17
CA CYS A 117 -7.25 1.18 3.96
C CYS A 117 -5.87 1.31 3.32
N SER A 118 -5.64 0.55 2.25
CA SER A 118 -4.35 0.53 1.54
C SER A 118 -4.40 1.31 0.23
N ASP A 119 -3.34 2.03 -0.09
CA ASP A 119 -3.08 2.43 -1.48
C ASP A 119 -2.66 1.19 -2.29
N LYS A 120 -2.83 1.25 -3.60
CA LYS A 120 -2.48 0.18 -4.52
C LYS A 120 -1.01 0.27 -4.92
N THR A 121 -0.62 1.40 -5.51
CA THR A 121 0.70 1.55 -6.16
C THR A 121 1.81 1.58 -5.11
N GLY A 122 2.82 0.72 -5.27
CA GLY A 122 3.97 0.65 -4.36
C GLY A 122 3.73 -0.11 -3.06
N THR A 123 2.47 -0.14 -2.57
CA THR A 123 2.09 -0.87 -1.34
C THR A 123 1.59 -2.29 -1.61
N LEU A 124 0.54 -2.43 -2.43
CA LEU A 124 0.01 -3.74 -2.84
C LEU A 124 0.73 -4.30 -4.07
N THR A 125 1.27 -3.40 -4.89
CA THR A 125 2.02 -3.70 -6.10
C THR A 125 3.49 -3.35 -5.94
N LYS A 126 4.33 -3.81 -6.88
CA LYS A 126 5.77 -3.54 -6.87
C LYS A 126 6.13 -2.10 -7.28
N ASN A 127 5.20 -1.38 -7.92
CA ASN A 127 5.49 -0.13 -8.63
C ASN A 127 6.56 -0.33 -9.74
N GLU A 128 6.52 -1.50 -10.37
CA GLU A 128 7.46 -1.92 -11.41
C GLU A 128 6.66 -2.35 -12.63
N MET A 129 6.35 -1.40 -13.52
CA MET A 129 5.56 -1.68 -14.72
C MET A 129 6.24 -2.79 -15.51
N THR A 130 5.51 -3.89 -15.76
CA THR A 130 6.07 -5.11 -16.35
C THR A 130 5.18 -5.59 -17.48
N VAL A 131 5.77 -5.86 -18.64
CA VAL A 131 5.08 -6.55 -19.75
C VAL A 131 4.79 -8.00 -19.34
N LEU A 132 3.53 -8.41 -19.41
CA LEU A 132 3.10 -9.77 -19.08
C LEU A 132 2.65 -10.55 -20.30
N ASN A 133 1.98 -9.89 -21.24
CA ASN A 133 1.44 -10.54 -22.44
C ASN A 133 1.94 -9.81 -23.68
N ILE A 134 2.35 -10.57 -24.70
CA ILE A 134 2.67 -10.05 -26.04
C ILE A 134 1.82 -10.80 -27.06
N PHE A 135 1.12 -10.07 -27.91
CA PHE A 135 0.39 -10.64 -29.04
C PHE A 135 1.07 -10.24 -30.35
N CYS A 136 1.54 -11.20 -31.13
CA CYS A 136 2.13 -10.97 -32.45
C CYS A 136 2.00 -12.23 -33.31
N GLY A 137 1.91 -12.09 -34.63
CA GLY A 137 1.79 -13.23 -35.55
C GLY A 137 0.63 -14.18 -35.23
N ASN A 138 -0.52 -13.66 -34.77
CA ASN A 138 -1.68 -14.43 -34.29
C ASN A 138 -1.39 -15.38 -33.10
N LYS A 139 -0.33 -15.12 -32.33
CA LYS A 139 0.04 -15.87 -31.13
C LYS A 139 0.10 -14.94 -29.92
N THR A 140 -0.27 -15.46 -28.75
CA THR A 140 -0.13 -14.78 -27.46
C THR A 140 0.96 -15.45 -26.63
N TYR A 141 1.96 -14.66 -26.25
CA TYR A 141 3.08 -15.06 -25.40
C TYR A 141 2.89 -14.49 -24.01
N HIS A 142 3.09 -15.32 -22.98
CA HIS A 142 3.15 -14.87 -21.60
C HIS A 142 4.60 -14.80 -21.13
N ILE A 143 4.95 -13.74 -20.42
CA ILE A 143 6.30 -13.53 -19.89
C ILE A 143 6.35 -13.97 -18.43
N SER A 144 7.29 -14.87 -18.11
CA SER A 144 7.55 -15.29 -16.74
C SER A 144 8.39 -14.25 -15.97
N LYS A 145 8.30 -14.32 -14.63
CA LYS A 145 8.91 -13.38 -13.67
C LYS A 145 8.44 -11.92 -13.85
N THR A 146 8.32 -11.20 -12.74
CA THR A 146 7.86 -9.80 -12.71
C THR A 146 8.93 -8.86 -12.19
N GLY A 147 8.89 -7.60 -12.63
CA GLY A 147 9.83 -6.56 -12.22
C GLY A 147 10.87 -6.20 -13.28
N TYR A 148 11.86 -5.41 -12.88
CA TYR A 148 12.88 -4.84 -13.79
C TYR A 148 14.11 -5.73 -14.01
N GLU A 149 14.20 -6.87 -13.35
CA GLU A 149 15.24 -7.85 -13.67
C GLU A 149 15.01 -8.40 -15.08
N PRO A 150 16.01 -8.33 -15.98
CA PRO A 150 15.91 -8.83 -17.35
C PRO A 150 16.05 -10.36 -17.40
N GLU A 151 15.35 -11.05 -16.50
CA GLU A 151 15.22 -12.50 -16.47
C GLU A 151 13.76 -12.90 -16.63
N GLY A 152 13.51 -13.92 -17.43
CA GLY A 152 12.18 -14.46 -17.66
C GLY A 152 12.13 -15.29 -18.93
N ASP A 153 11.15 -16.17 -18.97
CA ASP A 153 10.90 -17.07 -20.08
C ASP A 153 9.67 -16.59 -20.84
N TYR A 154 9.69 -16.78 -22.15
CA TYR A 154 8.52 -16.59 -23.00
C TYR A 154 7.76 -17.90 -23.07
N ILE A 155 6.46 -17.87 -22.79
CA ILE A 155 5.61 -19.06 -22.70
C ILE A 155 4.52 -18.95 -23.77
N LEU A 156 4.45 -19.95 -24.64
CA LEU A 156 3.41 -20.12 -25.65
C LEU A 156 2.71 -21.46 -25.42
N LYS A 157 1.38 -21.45 -25.21
CA LYS A 157 0.57 -22.67 -24.96
C LYS A 157 1.20 -23.59 -23.89
N ASP A 158 1.56 -23.00 -22.74
CA ASP A 158 2.20 -23.65 -21.58
C ASP A 158 3.60 -24.25 -21.83
N LYS A 159 4.28 -23.87 -22.92
CA LYS A 159 5.66 -24.28 -23.20
C LYS A 159 6.59 -23.08 -23.24
N VAL A 160 7.75 -23.21 -22.60
CA VAL A 160 8.82 -22.24 -22.73
C VAL A 160 9.37 -22.30 -24.15
N VAL A 161 9.42 -21.15 -24.81
CA VAL A 161 9.89 -21.00 -26.19
C VAL A 161 11.13 -20.12 -26.23
N LYS A 162 12.04 -20.44 -27.16
CA LYS A 162 13.17 -19.56 -27.47
C LYS A 162 12.77 -18.66 -28.62
N ILE A 163 13.14 -17.39 -28.53
CA ILE A 163 12.75 -16.38 -29.52
C ILE A 163 13.38 -16.67 -30.88
N SER A 164 14.58 -17.26 -30.90
CA SER A 164 15.22 -17.75 -32.12
C SER A 164 14.41 -18.80 -32.89
N GLU A 165 13.42 -19.43 -32.24
CA GLU A 165 12.61 -20.53 -32.81
C GLU A 165 11.18 -20.09 -33.16
N GLU A 166 10.74 -18.87 -32.78
CA GLU A 166 9.33 -18.46 -32.83
C GLU A 166 8.94 -17.51 -33.98
N GLY A 167 9.87 -17.18 -34.88
CA GLY A 167 9.64 -16.30 -36.02
C GLY A 167 10.16 -14.87 -35.81
N GLU A 168 10.08 -14.05 -36.86
CA GLU A 168 10.57 -12.67 -36.85
C GLU A 168 9.63 -11.72 -36.09
N GLU A 169 8.34 -12.05 -35.95
CA GLU A 169 7.29 -11.17 -35.43
C GLU A 169 7.53 -10.77 -33.97
N LEU A 170 7.87 -11.75 -33.13
CA LEU A 170 8.13 -11.50 -31.72
C LEU A 170 9.40 -10.65 -31.57
N SER A 171 10.45 -10.98 -32.33
CA SER A 171 11.72 -10.24 -32.34
C SER A 171 11.50 -8.78 -32.77
N GLU A 172 10.78 -8.56 -33.88
CA GLU A 172 10.50 -7.21 -34.39
C GLU A 172 9.57 -6.42 -33.47
N THR A 173 8.57 -7.05 -32.85
CA THR A 173 7.70 -6.40 -31.85
C THR A 173 8.51 -5.92 -30.63
N LEU A 174 9.47 -6.72 -30.17
CA LEU A 174 10.36 -6.37 -29.07
C LEU A 174 11.36 -5.28 -29.47
N LYS A 175 11.94 -5.36 -30.69
CA LYS A 175 12.80 -4.30 -31.24
C LYS A 175 12.05 -2.98 -31.36
N ALA A 176 10.81 -2.98 -31.83
CA ALA A 176 10.01 -1.76 -31.90
C ALA A 176 9.84 -1.11 -30.51
N GLY A 177 9.58 -1.92 -29.47
CA GLY A 177 9.51 -1.46 -28.09
C GLY A 177 10.83 -0.93 -27.52
N LEU A 178 11.98 -1.48 -27.97
CA LEU A 178 13.32 -1.06 -27.55
C LEU A 178 13.81 0.21 -28.28
N MET A 179 13.56 0.32 -29.58
CA MET A 179 14.06 1.39 -30.46
C MET A 179 13.22 2.67 -30.35
N CYS A 180 11.89 2.51 -30.32
CA CYS A 180 10.94 3.60 -30.11
C CYS A 180 10.77 3.83 -28.61
N ASN A 181 11.82 4.32 -27.93
CA ASN A 181 11.87 4.36 -26.47
C ASN A 181 12.85 5.41 -25.92
N ASN A 182 12.44 6.19 -24.92
CA ASN A 182 13.29 7.20 -24.28
C ASN A 182 13.79 6.82 -22.88
N ALA A 183 13.38 5.66 -22.36
CA ALA A 183 13.87 5.15 -21.10
C ALA A 183 15.23 4.44 -21.24
N SER A 184 15.87 4.21 -20.10
CA SER A 184 17.05 3.36 -19.98
C SER A 184 16.93 2.47 -18.75
N LEU A 185 17.40 1.24 -18.89
CA LEU A 185 17.57 0.28 -17.80
C LEU A 185 19.01 0.40 -17.30
N VAL A 186 19.18 0.81 -16.04
CA VAL A 186 20.49 0.97 -15.40
C VAL A 186 20.59 0.02 -14.22
N LYS A 187 21.79 -0.52 -13.98
CA LYS A 187 22.08 -1.35 -12.82
C LYS A 187 22.85 -0.52 -11.79
N GLU A 188 22.20 -0.20 -10.66
CA GLU A 188 22.78 0.54 -9.52
C GLU A 188 22.74 -0.35 -8.28
N ASP A 189 23.84 -0.44 -7.52
CA ASP A 189 23.94 -1.23 -6.28
C ASP A 189 23.47 -2.69 -6.40
N GLY A 190 23.63 -3.28 -7.59
CA GLY A 190 23.21 -4.65 -7.88
C GLY A 190 21.74 -4.81 -8.33
N HIS A 191 20.94 -3.75 -8.25
CA HIS A 191 19.52 -3.74 -8.64
C HIS A 191 19.29 -2.99 -9.96
N TYR A 192 18.32 -3.46 -10.74
CA TYR A 192 17.92 -2.81 -11.97
C TYR A 192 16.89 -1.71 -11.69
N LYS A 193 17.10 -0.55 -12.29
CA LYS A 193 16.23 0.62 -12.19
C LYS A 193 15.98 1.22 -13.56
N ILE A 194 14.76 1.72 -13.76
CA ILE A 194 14.39 2.48 -14.94
C ILE A 194 14.65 3.96 -14.71
N ILE A 195 15.33 4.59 -15.66
CA ILE A 195 15.39 6.05 -15.81
C ILE A 195 14.49 6.40 -16.99
N GLY A 196 13.44 7.19 -16.74
CA GLY A 196 12.43 7.53 -17.75
C GLY A 196 11.03 7.07 -17.33
N ASP A 197 10.11 6.99 -18.29
CA ASP A 197 8.74 6.54 -18.02
C ASP A 197 8.69 5.02 -17.73
N PRO A 198 7.98 4.56 -16.69
CA PRO A 198 7.88 3.13 -16.36
C PRO A 198 7.29 2.27 -17.49
N THR A 199 6.34 2.80 -18.28
CA THR A 199 5.75 2.09 -19.43
C THR A 199 6.81 1.81 -20.47
N GLU A 200 7.66 2.81 -20.75
CA GLU A 200 8.78 2.65 -21.66
C GLU A 200 9.85 1.69 -21.09
N GLY A 201 10.14 1.79 -19.80
CA GLY A 201 11.07 0.89 -19.13
C GLY A 201 10.63 -0.59 -19.22
N ALA A 202 9.34 -0.86 -19.06
CA ALA A 202 8.77 -2.20 -19.18
C ALA A 202 9.06 -2.84 -20.55
N LEU A 203 9.02 -2.04 -21.64
CA LEU A 203 9.32 -2.50 -23.00
C LEU A 203 10.80 -2.81 -23.21
N ILE A 204 11.70 -2.08 -22.54
CA ILE A 204 13.14 -2.39 -22.58
C ILE A 204 13.39 -3.70 -21.85
N VAL A 205 12.78 -3.89 -20.68
CA VAL A 205 12.94 -5.11 -19.89
C VAL A 205 12.42 -6.33 -20.64
N SER A 206 11.28 -6.24 -21.33
CA SER A 206 10.79 -7.35 -22.16
C SER A 206 11.78 -7.68 -23.28
N ALA A 207 12.28 -6.68 -24.01
CA ALA A 207 13.31 -6.89 -25.03
C ALA A 207 14.62 -7.50 -24.47
N TYR A 208 15.03 -7.10 -23.27
CA TYR A 208 16.27 -7.63 -22.66
C TYR A 208 16.11 -9.06 -22.15
N LYS A 209 14.95 -9.42 -21.58
CA LYS A 209 14.60 -10.82 -21.24
C LYS A 209 14.70 -11.74 -22.46
N ALA A 210 14.41 -11.17 -23.62
CA ALA A 210 14.47 -11.82 -24.91
C ALA A 210 15.89 -11.92 -25.52
N GLY A 211 16.90 -11.31 -24.90
CA GLY A 211 18.24 -11.18 -25.48
C GLY A 211 18.34 -10.12 -26.58
N VAL A 212 17.31 -9.31 -26.80
CA VAL A 212 17.32 -8.18 -27.75
C VAL A 212 17.85 -6.95 -27.03
N THR A 213 19.17 -6.73 -27.12
CA THR A 213 19.85 -5.64 -26.40
C THR A 213 20.44 -4.56 -27.30
N GLU A 214 20.59 -4.83 -28.60
CA GLU A 214 21.23 -3.90 -29.52
C GLU A 214 20.30 -2.74 -29.87
N LYS A 215 20.78 -1.51 -29.67
CA LYS A 215 20.13 -0.28 -30.12
C LYS A 215 20.81 0.24 -31.37
N SER A 216 20.03 0.59 -32.38
CA SER A 216 20.51 1.24 -33.60
C SER A 216 20.58 2.76 -33.40
N THR A 217 21.30 3.45 -34.29
CA THR A 217 21.39 4.92 -34.22
C THR A 217 20.05 5.54 -34.61
N ARG A 218 19.42 6.24 -33.67
CA ARG A 218 18.23 7.05 -33.94
C ARG A 218 18.62 8.28 -34.76
N MET A 219 17.91 8.50 -35.87
CA MET A 219 18.12 9.64 -36.76
C MET A 219 17.12 10.76 -36.54
N ASP A 220 15.85 10.41 -36.26
CA ASP A 220 14.80 11.39 -36.03
C ASP A 220 13.69 10.82 -35.13
N GLU A 221 12.88 11.69 -34.54
CA GLU A 221 11.87 11.34 -33.54
C GLU A 221 10.65 12.26 -33.58
N ILE A 222 9.47 11.65 -33.45
CA ILE A 222 8.25 12.34 -33.01
C ILE A 222 7.97 11.89 -31.57
N PRO A 223 8.17 12.76 -30.57
CA PRO A 223 7.95 12.40 -29.17
C PRO A 223 6.46 12.16 -28.90
N PHE A 224 6.18 11.39 -27.85
CA PHE A 224 4.80 11.15 -27.43
C PHE A 224 4.09 12.45 -27.03
N GLN A 225 2.90 12.66 -27.60
CA GLN A 225 1.98 13.73 -27.20
C GLN A 225 0.61 13.12 -26.93
N SER A 226 -0.05 13.55 -25.85
CA SER A 226 -1.33 12.97 -25.40
C SER A 226 -2.44 13.14 -26.43
N GLU A 227 -2.39 14.24 -27.19
CA GLU A 227 -3.32 14.56 -28.28
C GLU A 227 -3.16 13.59 -29.46
N ASN A 228 -1.93 13.13 -29.71
CA ASN A 228 -1.59 12.25 -30.84
C ASN A 228 -1.71 10.77 -30.46
N GLN A 229 -1.43 10.42 -29.20
CA GLN A 229 -1.46 9.06 -28.64
C GLN A 229 -0.46 8.08 -29.27
N TYR A 230 0.61 8.56 -29.89
CA TYR A 230 1.69 7.72 -30.41
C TYR A 230 3.05 8.43 -30.30
N MET A 231 4.11 7.65 -30.44
CA MET A 231 5.51 8.05 -30.59
C MET A 231 6.08 7.34 -31.82
N ALA A 232 6.97 7.99 -32.55
CA ALA A 232 7.64 7.40 -33.71
C ALA A 232 9.14 7.70 -33.70
N THR A 233 9.98 6.72 -34.05
CA THR A 233 11.43 6.92 -34.21
C THR A 233 11.89 6.34 -35.52
N LEU A 234 12.77 7.06 -36.21
CA LEU A 234 13.45 6.60 -37.42
C LEU A 234 14.87 6.19 -37.05
N ASN A 235 15.22 4.95 -37.34
CA ASN A 235 16.46 4.34 -36.87
C ASN A 235 17.26 3.79 -38.06
N LYS A 236 18.58 3.92 -37.98
CA LYS A 236 19.49 3.49 -39.03
C LYS A 236 19.64 1.97 -39.04
N GLY A 237 19.39 1.33 -40.18
CA GLY A 237 19.79 -0.06 -40.43
C GLY A 237 20.94 -0.13 -41.42
N ASP A 238 21.36 -1.36 -41.77
CA ASP A 238 22.50 -1.58 -42.65
C ASP A 238 22.22 -1.16 -44.09
N ASN A 239 21.08 -1.58 -44.63
CA ASN A 239 20.66 -1.28 -46.01
C ASN A 239 19.45 -0.33 -46.08
N GLU A 240 18.57 -0.41 -45.09
CA GLU A 240 17.33 0.35 -45.00
C GLU A 240 17.21 0.99 -43.61
N ASN A 241 16.52 2.12 -43.54
CA ASN A 241 16.17 2.78 -42.29
C ASN A 241 14.79 2.31 -41.83
N TRP A 242 14.62 2.14 -40.53
CA TRP A 242 13.43 1.55 -39.94
C TRP A 242 12.66 2.59 -39.14
N LEU A 243 11.44 2.89 -39.59
CA LEU A 243 10.48 3.67 -38.82
C LEU A 243 9.73 2.73 -37.88
N TYR A 244 9.86 2.94 -36.58
CA TYR A 244 9.06 2.24 -35.56
C TYR A 244 8.07 3.21 -34.93
N VAL A 245 6.84 2.74 -34.75
CA VAL A 245 5.76 3.52 -34.14
C VAL A 245 5.15 2.70 -33.00
N LYS A 246 4.96 3.35 -31.84
CA LYS A 246 4.20 2.78 -30.72
C LYS A 246 3.14 3.75 -30.25
N GLY A 247 2.01 3.24 -29.75
CA GLY A 247 0.92 4.09 -29.31
C GLY A 247 -0.27 3.30 -28.78
N SER A 248 -1.41 3.99 -28.61
CA SER A 248 -2.66 3.30 -28.28
C SER A 248 -3.04 2.30 -29.38
N PRO A 249 -3.58 1.12 -29.04
CA PRO A 249 -3.96 0.11 -30.03
C PRO A 249 -4.86 0.69 -31.13
N GLU A 250 -5.88 1.46 -30.75
CA GLU A 250 -6.79 2.12 -31.71
C GLU A 250 -6.07 3.03 -32.70
N LYS A 251 -5.08 3.80 -32.23
CA LYS A 251 -4.36 4.76 -33.07
C LYS A 251 -3.42 4.03 -34.03
N ILE A 252 -2.70 3.01 -33.55
CA ILE A 252 -1.78 2.22 -34.35
C ILE A 252 -2.53 1.41 -35.41
N LEU A 253 -3.63 0.77 -35.06
CA LEU A 253 -4.44 0.01 -36.01
C LEU A 253 -4.97 0.89 -37.15
N LYS A 254 -5.32 2.16 -36.88
CA LYS A 254 -5.73 3.13 -37.92
C LYS A 254 -4.60 3.54 -38.87
N MET A 255 -3.34 3.41 -38.46
CA MET A 255 -2.16 3.73 -39.27
C MET A 255 -1.68 2.53 -40.10
N CYS A 256 -2.15 1.31 -39.80
CA CYS A 256 -1.69 0.09 -40.43
C CYS A 256 -2.63 -0.38 -41.55
N LYS A 257 -2.04 -0.92 -42.62
CA LYS A 257 -2.77 -1.64 -43.69
C LYS A 257 -2.51 -3.15 -43.66
N THR A 258 -1.30 -3.52 -43.28
CA THR A 258 -0.82 -4.90 -43.25
C THR A 258 -0.42 -5.30 -41.84
N GLN A 259 -0.24 -6.59 -41.62
CA GLN A 259 0.32 -7.19 -40.40
C GLN A 259 1.33 -8.27 -40.77
N MET A 260 2.32 -8.49 -39.90
CA MET A 260 3.27 -9.59 -40.07
C MET A 260 2.72 -10.88 -39.44
N VAL A 261 2.61 -11.95 -40.24
CA VAL A 261 2.16 -13.27 -39.80
C VAL A 261 2.93 -14.36 -40.54
N GLU A 262 3.58 -15.25 -39.79
CA GLU A 262 4.45 -16.32 -40.26
C GLU A 262 5.58 -15.83 -41.20
N GLY A 263 6.13 -14.65 -40.92
CA GLY A 263 7.16 -13.99 -41.74
C GLY A 263 6.64 -13.37 -43.04
N GLU A 264 5.34 -13.40 -43.29
CA GLU A 264 4.71 -12.82 -44.48
C GLU A 264 3.82 -11.61 -44.13
N LEU A 265 3.74 -10.66 -45.07
CA LEU A 265 2.85 -9.50 -44.96
C LEU A 265 1.44 -9.89 -45.42
N GLN A 266 0.49 -9.86 -44.48
CA GLN A 266 -0.92 -10.12 -44.73
C GLN A 266 -1.76 -8.86 -44.48
N GLU A 267 -2.99 -8.83 -44.98
CA GLU A 267 -3.93 -7.75 -44.68
C GLU A 267 -4.24 -7.73 -43.16
N LEU A 268 -4.34 -6.52 -42.58
CA LEU A 268 -4.58 -6.35 -41.16
C LEU A 268 -5.91 -7.01 -40.75
N SER A 269 -5.84 -7.96 -39.81
CA SER A 269 -7.04 -8.62 -39.30
C SER A 269 -7.80 -7.73 -38.32
N ALA A 270 -9.12 -7.66 -38.47
CA ALA A 270 -9.99 -6.99 -37.50
C ALA A 270 -9.94 -7.64 -36.10
N ALA A 271 -9.51 -8.91 -36.00
CA ALA A 271 -9.41 -9.64 -34.74
C ALA A 271 -8.39 -9.04 -33.76
N VAL A 272 -7.41 -8.27 -34.24
CA VAL A 272 -6.38 -7.64 -33.39
C VAL A 272 -7.02 -6.65 -32.40
N SER A 273 -8.08 -5.94 -32.80
CA SER A 273 -8.81 -5.04 -31.89
C SER A 273 -9.45 -5.82 -30.74
N THR A 274 -10.05 -6.97 -31.04
CA THR A 274 -10.66 -7.84 -30.02
C THR A 274 -9.62 -8.32 -29.02
N VAL A 275 -8.44 -8.72 -29.47
CA VAL A 275 -7.34 -9.15 -28.58
C VAL A 275 -6.85 -8.00 -27.71
N ALA A 276 -6.78 -6.78 -28.25
CA ALA A 276 -6.43 -5.59 -27.46
C ALA A 276 -7.47 -5.34 -26.34
N ASP A 277 -8.75 -5.49 -26.65
CA ASP A 277 -9.85 -5.34 -25.69
C ASP A 277 -9.82 -6.45 -24.61
N GLU A 278 -9.52 -7.69 -24.98
CA GLU A 278 -9.34 -8.81 -24.05
C GLU A 278 -8.18 -8.54 -23.08
N MET A 279 -7.02 -8.13 -23.60
CA MET A 279 -5.86 -7.77 -22.77
C MET A 279 -6.18 -6.59 -21.84
N ALA A 280 -6.91 -5.59 -22.32
CA ALA A 280 -7.37 -4.47 -21.49
C ALA A 280 -8.35 -4.93 -20.39
N GLY A 281 -9.21 -5.93 -20.70
CA GLY A 281 -10.11 -6.58 -19.74
C GLY A 281 -9.36 -7.30 -18.61
N GLU A 282 -8.18 -7.84 -18.88
CA GLU A 282 -7.24 -8.38 -17.88
C GLU A 282 -6.48 -7.28 -17.09
N ALA A 283 -6.91 -6.02 -17.21
CA ALA A 283 -6.28 -4.82 -16.65
C ALA A 283 -4.85 -4.56 -17.12
N LEU A 284 -4.48 -5.08 -18.28
CA LEU A 284 -3.23 -4.71 -18.91
C LEU A 284 -3.38 -3.36 -19.60
N ARG A 285 -2.42 -2.46 -19.37
CA ARG A 285 -2.17 -1.33 -20.25
C ARG A 285 -1.59 -1.87 -21.55
N VAL A 286 -2.32 -1.75 -22.64
CA VAL A 286 -1.93 -2.29 -23.95
C VAL A 286 -1.35 -1.18 -24.83
N LEU A 287 -0.20 -1.47 -25.46
CA LEU A 287 0.37 -0.64 -26.52
C LEU A 287 0.45 -1.44 -27.82
N GLY A 288 0.14 -0.78 -28.93
CA GLY A 288 0.35 -1.32 -30.27
C GLY A 288 1.69 -0.90 -30.84
N PHE A 289 2.25 -1.76 -31.69
CA PHE A 289 3.53 -1.55 -32.36
C PHE A 289 3.39 -1.77 -33.86
N ALA A 290 4.04 -0.91 -34.63
CA ALA A 290 4.08 -0.99 -36.08
C ALA A 290 5.44 -0.55 -36.60
N TYR A 291 5.76 -0.95 -37.82
CA TYR A 291 6.95 -0.49 -38.51
C TYR A 291 6.72 -0.21 -39.99
N LYS A 292 7.69 0.47 -40.60
CA LYS A 292 7.81 0.63 -42.05
C LYS A 292 9.28 0.82 -42.44
N PRO A 293 9.81 0.03 -43.40
CA PRO A 293 11.16 0.25 -43.91
C PRO A 293 11.17 1.44 -44.87
N PHE A 294 12.30 2.15 -44.89
CA PHE A 294 12.57 3.26 -45.80
C PHE A 294 13.98 3.11 -46.40
N PRO A 295 14.20 3.63 -47.61
CA PRO A 295 15.55 3.70 -48.17
C PRO A 295 16.51 4.50 -47.28
N SER A 296 17.80 4.17 -47.32
CA SER A 296 18.81 4.69 -46.38
C SER A 296 19.08 6.19 -46.47
N ASP A 297 18.65 6.86 -47.54
CA ASP A 297 18.72 8.31 -47.73
C ASP A 297 17.62 9.07 -46.95
N VAL A 298 16.54 8.39 -46.55
CA VAL A 298 15.48 8.96 -45.73
C VAL A 298 15.98 9.10 -44.29
N THR A 299 16.23 10.33 -43.85
CA THR A 299 16.80 10.63 -42.52
C THR A 299 15.88 11.43 -41.61
N LYS A 300 14.70 11.85 -42.10
CA LYS A 300 13.71 12.63 -41.33
C LYS A 300 12.32 12.04 -41.46
N ILE A 301 11.53 12.10 -40.39
CA ILE A 301 10.15 11.65 -40.36
C ILE A 301 9.25 12.73 -40.97
N ARG A 302 8.32 12.31 -41.83
CA ARG A 302 7.25 13.15 -42.38
C ARG A 302 5.90 12.56 -42.01
N SER A 303 4.87 13.40 -41.91
CA SER A 303 3.52 12.94 -41.53
C SER A 303 2.97 11.87 -42.49
N GLU A 304 3.27 11.97 -43.78
CA GLU A 304 2.92 11.00 -44.83
C GLU A 304 3.53 9.60 -44.61
N TYR A 305 4.60 9.48 -43.81
CA TYR A 305 5.26 8.20 -43.51
C TYR A 305 4.55 7.39 -42.44
N LEU A 306 3.62 8.02 -41.70
CA LEU A 306 2.83 7.40 -40.64
C LEU A 306 1.56 6.72 -41.15
N GLU A 307 1.38 6.67 -42.47
CA GLU A 307 0.31 5.93 -43.14
C GLU A 307 0.86 4.63 -43.74
N ASP A 308 0.00 3.64 -43.90
CA ASP A 308 0.30 2.35 -44.54
C ASP A 308 1.44 1.61 -43.83
N LEU A 309 1.41 1.61 -42.50
CA LEU A 309 2.35 0.86 -41.68
C LEU A 309 2.03 -0.64 -41.68
N THR A 310 3.01 -1.45 -41.31
CA THR A 310 2.81 -2.87 -41.00
C THR A 310 2.69 -3.03 -39.48
N PHE A 311 1.58 -3.59 -39.03
CA PHE A 311 1.35 -3.95 -37.65
C PHE A 311 2.26 -5.12 -37.23
N LEU A 312 2.93 -4.97 -36.09
CA LEU A 312 3.83 -5.98 -35.51
C LEU A 312 3.13 -6.78 -34.42
N GLY A 313 2.56 -6.07 -33.44
CA GLY A 313 2.00 -6.72 -32.26
C GLY A 313 1.52 -5.75 -31.19
N LEU A 314 0.98 -6.33 -30.13
CA LEU A 314 0.57 -5.67 -28.90
C LEU A 314 1.48 -6.10 -27.76
N GLN A 315 1.82 -5.18 -26.85
CA GLN A 315 2.39 -5.54 -25.55
C GLN A 315 1.46 -5.03 -24.44
N GLY A 316 1.01 -5.96 -23.61
CA GLY A 316 0.18 -5.71 -22.43
C GLY A 316 1.02 -5.75 -21.18
N MET A 317 0.97 -4.67 -20.42
CA MET A 317 1.76 -4.50 -19.21
C MET A 317 0.90 -4.05 -18.04
N MET A 318 1.32 -4.39 -16.84
CA MET A 318 0.69 -3.90 -15.62
C MET A 318 1.73 -3.68 -14.55
N ASP A 319 1.36 -2.91 -13.54
CA ASP A 319 2.09 -2.88 -12.27
C ASP A 319 1.69 -4.13 -11.45
N PRO A 320 2.58 -5.14 -11.33
CA PRO A 320 2.22 -6.45 -10.81
C PRO A 320 2.02 -6.39 -9.29
N PRO A 321 1.02 -7.12 -8.76
CA PRO A 321 0.89 -7.29 -7.32
C PRO A 321 2.11 -8.02 -6.74
N ARG A 322 2.45 -7.71 -5.49
CA ARG A 322 3.44 -8.46 -4.71
C ARG A 322 2.88 -9.84 -4.35
N GLU A 323 3.69 -10.90 -4.46
CA GLU A 323 3.23 -12.28 -4.24
C GLU A 323 2.81 -12.52 -2.79
N GLU A 324 3.57 -11.97 -1.84
CA GLU A 324 3.34 -12.06 -0.41
C GLU A 324 2.06 -11.34 0.06
N VAL A 325 1.57 -10.37 -0.72
CA VAL A 325 0.42 -9.54 -0.35
C VAL A 325 -0.88 -10.32 -0.38
N LYS A 326 -1.03 -11.27 -1.31
CA LYS A 326 -2.21 -12.14 -1.35
C LYS A 326 -2.36 -12.95 -0.05
N ASN A 327 -1.28 -13.60 0.37
CA ASN A 327 -1.26 -14.35 1.63
C ASN A 327 -1.51 -13.43 2.85
N ALA A 328 -0.98 -12.20 2.82
CA ALA A 328 -1.20 -11.23 3.89
C ALA A 328 -2.67 -10.79 3.99
N ILE A 329 -3.36 -10.59 2.85
CA ILE A 329 -4.79 -10.27 2.81
C ILE A 329 -5.63 -11.44 3.31
N GLU A 330 -5.32 -12.67 2.90
CA GLU A 330 -6.01 -13.87 3.37
C GLU A 330 -5.88 -14.05 4.89
N ARG A 331 -4.66 -13.87 5.43
CA ARG A 331 -4.42 -13.88 6.89
C ARG A 331 -5.19 -12.78 7.61
N SER A 332 -5.21 -11.58 7.05
CA SER A 332 -5.95 -10.44 7.60
C SER A 332 -7.44 -10.75 7.68
N ARG A 333 -8.02 -11.26 6.59
CA ARG A 333 -9.42 -11.68 6.54
C ARG A 333 -9.72 -12.79 7.56
N GLY A 334 -8.86 -13.81 7.67
CA GLY A 334 -8.99 -14.87 8.66
C GLY A 334 -8.92 -14.36 10.11
N ALA A 335 -8.26 -13.22 10.33
CA ALA A 335 -8.15 -12.54 11.61
C ALA A 335 -9.27 -11.51 11.87
N GLY A 336 -10.29 -11.46 11.00
CA GLY A 336 -11.41 -10.53 11.08
C GLY A 336 -11.09 -9.09 10.64
N ILE A 337 -9.99 -8.90 9.89
CA ILE A 337 -9.55 -7.59 9.42
C ILE A 337 -9.91 -7.46 7.94
N ARG A 338 -10.67 -6.41 7.61
CA ARG A 338 -11.07 -6.10 6.25
C ARG A 338 -10.02 -5.24 5.55
N THR A 339 -9.66 -5.58 4.32
CA THR A 339 -8.80 -4.75 3.47
C THR A 339 -9.66 -3.93 2.52
N VAL A 340 -9.40 -2.63 2.46
CA VAL A 340 -10.04 -1.69 1.53
C VAL A 340 -8.96 -1.07 0.65
N MET A 341 -9.10 -1.17 -0.67
CA MET A 341 -8.21 -0.53 -1.63
C MET A 341 -8.72 0.88 -1.96
N ILE A 342 -7.85 1.87 -1.83
CA ILE A 342 -8.16 3.28 -2.13
C ILE A 342 -7.08 3.82 -3.08
N THR A 343 -7.41 4.00 -4.37
CA THR A 343 -6.39 4.29 -5.40
C THR A 343 -6.81 5.36 -6.42
N GLY A 344 -5.84 6.14 -6.91
CA GLY A 344 -6.02 7.07 -8.02
C GLY A 344 -6.19 6.39 -9.39
N ASP A 345 -5.95 5.08 -9.48
CA ASP A 345 -5.98 4.32 -10.73
C ASP A 345 -7.39 4.23 -11.36
N HIS A 346 -7.43 3.78 -12.61
CA HIS A 346 -8.67 3.53 -13.32
C HIS A 346 -9.49 2.39 -12.67
N THR A 347 -10.81 2.49 -12.73
CA THR A 347 -11.76 1.54 -12.12
C THR A 347 -11.49 0.08 -12.51
N LEU A 348 -11.32 -0.20 -13.80
CA LEU A 348 -11.04 -1.54 -14.32
C LEU A 348 -9.73 -2.13 -13.76
N THR A 349 -8.67 -1.33 -13.71
CA THR A 349 -7.37 -1.75 -13.16
C THR A 349 -7.47 -2.04 -11.67
N ALA A 350 -8.11 -1.15 -10.91
CA ALA A 350 -8.34 -1.35 -9.49
C ALA A 350 -9.16 -2.62 -9.23
N GLN A 351 -10.22 -2.85 -10.01
CA GLN A 351 -11.07 -4.04 -9.91
C GLN A 351 -10.28 -5.32 -10.15
N ALA A 352 -9.55 -5.44 -11.26
CA ALA A 352 -8.79 -6.64 -11.58
C ALA A 352 -7.69 -6.95 -10.55
N ILE A 353 -6.93 -5.92 -10.12
CA ILE A 353 -5.91 -6.09 -9.06
C ILE A 353 -6.57 -6.54 -7.75
N SER A 354 -7.70 -5.93 -7.38
CA SER A 354 -8.41 -6.28 -6.15
C SER A 354 -8.91 -7.72 -6.16
N GLN A 355 -9.41 -8.22 -7.30
CA GLN A 355 -9.86 -9.60 -7.45
C GLN A 355 -8.68 -10.57 -7.41
N LYS A 356 -7.57 -10.24 -8.10
CA LYS A 356 -6.35 -11.07 -8.12
C LYS A 356 -5.72 -11.22 -6.72
N LEU A 357 -5.77 -10.16 -5.93
CA LEU A 357 -5.31 -10.14 -4.53
C LEU A 357 -6.34 -10.67 -3.54
N GLY A 358 -7.57 -10.96 -4.00
CA GLY A 358 -8.66 -11.45 -3.17
C GLY A 358 -9.24 -10.39 -2.22
N ILE A 359 -9.07 -9.09 -2.48
CA ILE A 359 -9.64 -7.98 -1.70
C ILE A 359 -11.15 -7.90 -1.89
N ALA A 360 -11.60 -7.91 -3.14
CA ALA A 360 -13.00 -7.81 -3.52
C ALA A 360 -13.46 -9.08 -4.24
N SER A 361 -14.75 -9.41 -4.12
CA SER A 361 -15.37 -10.47 -4.91
C SER A 361 -15.67 -10.00 -6.35
N GLN A 362 -15.99 -10.92 -7.26
CA GLN A 362 -16.32 -10.56 -8.65
C GLN A 362 -17.57 -9.68 -8.76
N GLU A 363 -18.51 -9.83 -7.83
CA GLU A 363 -19.79 -9.13 -7.80
C GLU A 363 -19.75 -7.83 -7.00
N GLU A 364 -18.64 -7.56 -6.30
CA GLU A 364 -18.52 -6.40 -5.43
C GLU A 364 -18.33 -5.12 -6.23
N GLU A 365 -19.10 -4.09 -5.88
CA GLU A 365 -19.12 -2.84 -6.61
C GLU A 365 -17.87 -1.99 -6.33
N VAL A 366 -17.22 -1.51 -7.40
CA VAL A 366 -16.13 -0.54 -7.32
C VAL A 366 -16.70 0.88 -7.38
N VAL A 367 -16.46 1.68 -6.36
CA VAL A 367 -16.91 3.08 -6.33
C VAL A 367 -15.84 3.98 -6.93
N ASN A 368 -16.21 4.77 -7.94
CA ASN A 368 -15.30 5.77 -8.51
C ASN A 368 -15.40 7.12 -7.80
N GLY A 369 -14.33 7.92 -7.84
CA GLY A 369 -14.29 9.24 -7.19
C GLY A 369 -15.39 10.21 -7.65
N LYS A 370 -15.85 10.13 -8.90
CA LYS A 370 -16.96 10.98 -9.39
C LYS A 370 -18.29 10.66 -8.69
N ARG A 371 -18.56 9.38 -8.43
CA ARG A 371 -19.74 8.95 -7.68
C ARG A 371 -19.59 9.31 -6.21
N LEU A 372 -18.40 9.12 -5.64
CA LEU A 372 -18.09 9.47 -4.26
C LEU A 372 -18.26 10.97 -3.97
N SER A 373 -17.88 11.85 -4.90
CA SER A 373 -18.13 13.30 -4.79
C SER A 373 -19.61 13.68 -4.80
N LYS A 374 -20.49 12.82 -5.34
CA LYS A 374 -21.94 13.04 -5.35
C LYS A 374 -22.66 12.43 -4.15
N MET A 375 -22.02 11.51 -3.43
CA MET A 375 -22.56 10.91 -2.22
C MET A 375 -22.52 11.90 -1.06
N SER A 376 -23.63 12.00 -0.34
CA SER A 376 -23.63 12.64 0.98
C SER A 376 -22.80 11.84 1.97
N ASP A 377 -22.49 12.42 3.14
CA ASP A 377 -21.77 11.70 4.17
C ASP A 377 -22.61 10.57 4.79
N GLU A 378 -23.94 10.74 4.84
CA GLU A 378 -24.90 9.71 5.22
C GLU A 378 -24.92 8.55 4.20
N ASP A 379 -25.00 8.86 2.91
CA ASP A 379 -24.92 7.82 1.87
C ASP A 379 -23.59 7.07 1.95
N LEU A 380 -22.48 7.80 2.15
CA LEU A 380 -21.17 7.19 2.28
C LEU A 380 -21.10 6.30 3.53
N TYR A 381 -21.66 6.75 4.66
CA TYR A 381 -21.75 5.95 5.90
C TYR A 381 -22.46 4.61 5.69
N ASP A 382 -23.49 4.55 4.85
CA ASP A 382 -24.21 3.32 4.53
C ASP A 382 -23.47 2.41 3.54
N ASN A 383 -22.63 2.98 2.68
CA ASN A 383 -21.91 2.21 1.65
C ASN A 383 -20.52 1.73 2.10
N VAL A 384 -19.85 2.42 3.03
CA VAL A 384 -18.46 2.09 3.42
C VAL A 384 -18.30 0.66 3.95
N GLU A 385 -19.35 0.08 4.54
CA GLU A 385 -19.34 -1.29 5.06
C GLU A 385 -19.22 -2.35 3.95
N HIS A 386 -19.74 -2.07 2.75
CA HIS A 386 -19.85 -3.04 1.67
C HIS A 386 -18.89 -2.80 0.49
N VAL A 387 -18.25 -1.63 0.43
CA VAL A 387 -17.36 -1.26 -0.68
C VAL A 387 -15.90 -1.42 -0.30
N SER A 388 -15.20 -2.41 -0.88
CA SER A 388 -13.78 -2.64 -0.61
C SER A 388 -12.83 -2.02 -1.62
N VAL A 389 -13.33 -1.38 -2.69
CA VAL A 389 -12.48 -0.75 -3.72
C VAL A 389 -13.01 0.62 -4.12
N TYR A 390 -12.15 1.63 -3.94
CA TYR A 390 -12.37 3.00 -4.37
C TYR A 390 -11.31 3.40 -5.41
N ALA A 391 -11.74 3.81 -6.60
CA ALA A 391 -10.87 4.12 -7.74
C ALA A 391 -11.02 5.59 -8.19
N ARG A 392 -9.99 6.15 -8.82
CA ARG A 392 -9.92 7.58 -9.21
C ARG A 392 -10.31 8.53 -8.07
N VAL A 393 -9.87 8.23 -6.86
CA VAL A 393 -10.17 9.02 -5.66
C VAL A 393 -9.27 10.24 -5.55
N ALA A 394 -9.85 11.34 -5.06
CA ALA A 394 -9.14 12.56 -4.70
C ALA A 394 -8.63 12.50 -3.25
N PRO A 395 -7.69 13.38 -2.84
CA PRO A 395 -7.14 13.40 -1.48
C PRO A 395 -8.23 13.51 -0.39
N GLU A 396 -9.19 14.42 -0.60
CA GLU A 396 -10.35 14.64 0.27
C GLU A 396 -11.24 13.40 0.46
N HIS A 397 -11.28 12.52 -0.55
CA HIS A 397 -12.04 11.27 -0.49
C HIS A 397 -11.44 10.29 0.50
N LYS A 398 -10.11 10.18 0.57
CA LYS A 398 -9.44 9.29 1.53
C LYS A 398 -9.83 9.66 2.97
N TYR A 399 -9.80 10.95 3.29
CA TYR A 399 -10.24 11.45 4.59
C TYR A 399 -11.72 11.14 4.89
N ARG A 400 -12.62 11.37 3.92
CA ARG A 400 -14.05 11.05 4.07
C ARG A 400 -14.28 9.55 4.31
N ILE A 401 -13.64 8.67 3.55
CA ILE A 401 -13.77 7.21 3.73
C ILE A 401 -13.31 6.80 5.13
N THR A 402 -12.13 7.26 5.56
CA THR A 402 -11.58 6.97 6.89
C THR A 402 -12.54 7.41 8.00
N THR A 403 -13.05 8.63 7.94
CA THR A 403 -13.94 9.15 8.98
C THR A 403 -15.29 8.44 9.04
N GLN A 404 -15.86 8.02 7.91
CA GLN A 404 -17.12 7.25 7.93
C GLN A 404 -16.92 5.82 8.45
N LEU A 405 -15.80 5.17 8.14
CA LEU A 405 -15.44 3.88 8.74
C LEU A 405 -15.28 4.01 10.27
N GLN A 406 -14.60 5.06 10.75
CA GLN A 406 -14.48 5.31 12.19
C GLN A 406 -15.83 5.56 12.86
N LYS A 407 -16.76 6.28 12.21
CA LYS A 407 -18.13 6.48 12.72
C LYS A 407 -18.93 5.18 12.81
N ARG A 408 -18.59 4.15 12.01
CA ARG A 408 -19.16 2.79 12.12
C ARG A 408 -18.58 2.00 13.30
N GLY A 409 -17.58 2.55 13.99
CA GLY A 409 -16.91 1.89 15.12
C GLY A 409 -15.72 1.03 14.70
N GLU A 410 -15.29 1.11 13.45
CA GLU A 410 -14.08 0.44 12.97
C GLU A 410 -12.82 1.14 13.50
N ILE A 411 -11.77 0.35 13.74
CA ILE A 411 -10.43 0.87 14.03
C ILE A 411 -9.64 0.84 12.72
N VAL A 412 -9.41 2.02 12.16
CA VAL A 412 -8.97 2.19 10.78
C VAL A 412 -7.47 2.46 10.71
N ALA A 413 -6.74 1.55 10.08
CA ALA A 413 -5.37 1.77 9.65
C ALA A 413 -5.37 2.29 8.20
N VAL A 414 -4.67 3.39 7.92
CA VAL A 414 -4.60 3.98 6.58
C VAL A 414 -3.15 4.04 6.12
N THR A 415 -2.89 3.62 4.88
CA THR A 415 -1.58 3.79 4.26
C THR A 415 -1.53 4.96 3.28
N GLY A 416 -0.39 5.62 3.17
CA GLY A 416 -0.17 6.67 2.17
C GLY A 416 1.31 6.99 1.96
N ASP A 417 1.62 7.63 0.85
CA ASP A 417 2.98 8.01 0.44
C ASP A 417 3.06 9.51 0.07
N GLY A 418 1.94 10.11 -0.36
CA GLY A 418 1.89 11.49 -0.80
C GLY A 418 1.57 12.51 0.30
N VAL A 419 1.89 13.78 0.01
CA VAL A 419 1.42 14.96 0.78
C VAL A 419 -0.12 14.98 0.86
N ASN A 420 -0.76 14.49 -0.19
CA ASN A 420 -2.20 14.36 -0.33
C ASN A 420 -2.83 13.40 0.69
N ASP A 421 -2.08 12.43 1.18
CA ASP A 421 -2.59 11.41 2.11
C ASP A 421 -2.45 11.86 3.57
N ALA A 422 -1.66 12.89 3.84
CA ALA A 422 -1.37 13.38 5.19
C ALA A 422 -2.64 13.68 6.03
N PRO A 423 -3.71 14.28 5.49
CA PRO A 423 -4.96 14.45 6.23
C PRO A 423 -5.60 13.13 6.67
N ALA A 424 -5.62 12.13 5.79
CA ALA A 424 -6.21 10.82 6.08
C ALA A 424 -5.32 10.01 7.05
N LEU A 425 -4.00 10.07 6.88
CA LEU A 425 -3.02 9.46 7.78
C LEU A 425 -3.15 10.00 9.20
N LYS A 426 -3.25 11.33 9.36
CA LYS A 426 -3.37 11.97 10.66
C LYS A 426 -4.73 11.73 11.34
N ALA A 427 -5.79 11.51 10.54
CA ALA A 427 -7.14 11.28 11.04
C ALA A 427 -7.43 9.81 11.38
N ALA A 428 -6.68 8.89 10.79
CA ALA A 428 -6.79 7.46 11.05
C ALA A 428 -6.49 7.13 12.52
N ASP A 429 -6.99 6.00 13.01
CA ASP A 429 -6.55 5.46 14.30
C ASP A 429 -5.07 5.06 14.25
N ILE A 430 -4.62 4.65 13.06
CA ILE A 430 -3.20 4.39 12.74
C ILE A 430 -2.89 4.91 11.34
N GLY A 431 -2.13 6.00 11.26
CA GLY A 431 -1.53 6.45 10.00
C GLY A 431 -0.24 5.67 9.70
N ILE A 432 -0.12 5.12 8.49
CA ILE A 432 1.01 4.34 8.01
C ILE A 432 1.63 4.99 6.77
N ALA A 433 2.85 5.51 6.89
CA ALA A 433 3.58 6.06 5.77
C ALA A 433 4.50 5.03 5.10
N MET A 434 4.68 5.15 3.79
CA MET A 434 5.72 4.45 3.05
C MET A 434 7.10 5.03 3.39
N GLY A 435 8.10 4.16 3.61
CA GLY A 435 9.46 4.54 3.97
C GLY A 435 10.30 4.93 2.76
N ILE A 436 10.14 4.24 1.63
CA ILE A 436 10.93 4.45 0.41
C ILE A 436 10.25 5.52 -0.46
N THR A 437 8.99 5.31 -0.81
CA THR A 437 8.22 6.20 -1.69
C THR A 437 7.58 7.39 -0.96
N GLY A 438 7.41 7.30 0.35
CA GLY A 438 6.70 8.31 1.12
C GLY A 438 7.46 9.63 1.27
N THR A 439 6.76 10.73 1.02
CA THR A 439 7.21 12.10 1.25
C THR A 439 7.41 12.39 2.74
N ASP A 440 8.27 13.35 3.08
CA ASP A 440 8.50 13.74 4.48
C ASP A 440 7.21 14.19 5.17
N VAL A 441 6.30 14.85 4.45
CA VAL A 441 4.99 15.25 4.98
C VAL A 441 4.14 14.04 5.35
N SER A 442 4.12 12.99 4.52
CA SER A 442 3.38 11.75 4.82
C SER A 442 3.96 11.04 6.05
N LYS A 443 5.29 10.98 6.17
CA LYS A 443 6.01 10.38 7.30
C LYS A 443 5.78 11.14 8.60
N GLU A 444 5.74 12.47 8.57
CA GLU A 444 5.45 13.30 9.74
C GLU A 444 3.98 13.21 10.18
N ALA A 445 3.07 13.00 9.24
CA ALA A 445 1.64 12.84 9.53
C ALA A 445 1.28 11.44 10.05
N SER A 446 2.17 10.45 9.93
CA SER A 446 1.91 9.05 10.27
C SER A 446 2.37 8.67 11.68
N ASP A 447 1.78 7.61 12.21
CA ASP A 447 2.14 7.02 13.50
C ASP A 447 3.15 5.87 13.34
N MET A 448 3.16 5.26 12.15
CA MET A 448 4.06 4.18 11.75
C MET A 448 4.66 4.47 10.36
N VAL A 449 5.89 4.01 10.11
CA VAL A 449 6.55 4.05 8.81
C VAL A 449 6.96 2.62 8.42
N LEU A 450 6.64 2.20 7.20
CA LEU A 450 7.06 0.91 6.64
C LEU A 450 8.38 1.08 5.90
N ALA A 451 9.47 0.52 6.41
CA ALA A 451 10.78 0.70 5.79
C ALA A 451 10.94 -0.01 4.43
N ASP A 452 10.02 -0.90 4.05
CA ASP A 452 10.02 -1.62 2.76
C ASP A 452 8.78 -1.42 1.90
N ASP A 453 7.90 -0.48 2.27
CA ASP A 453 6.67 -0.17 1.55
C ASP A 453 5.75 -1.40 1.32
N ASN A 454 5.83 -2.41 2.17
CA ASN A 454 5.15 -3.69 1.95
C ASN A 454 3.92 -3.87 2.84
N PHE A 455 2.75 -4.11 2.24
CA PHE A 455 1.52 -4.42 2.98
C PHE A 455 1.68 -5.63 3.93
N ALA A 456 2.47 -6.64 3.58
CA ALA A 456 2.68 -7.80 4.44
C ALA A 456 3.35 -7.44 5.79
N SER A 457 4.15 -6.37 5.83
CA SER A 457 4.76 -5.84 7.05
C SER A 457 3.71 -5.24 7.99
N ILE A 458 2.63 -4.65 7.46
CA ILE A 458 1.49 -4.15 8.25
C ILE A 458 0.84 -5.29 9.02
N VAL A 459 0.55 -6.41 8.34
CA VAL A 459 -0.12 -7.57 8.95
C VAL A 459 0.72 -8.17 10.07
N LYS A 460 2.05 -8.26 9.88
CA LYS A 460 2.97 -8.68 10.94
C LYS A 460 3.00 -7.69 12.11
N ALA A 461 2.95 -6.39 11.82
CA ALA A 461 2.91 -5.38 12.87
C ALA A 461 1.59 -5.43 13.67
N ILE A 462 0.46 -5.72 13.04
CA ILE A 462 -0.81 -5.95 13.74
C ILE A 462 -0.73 -7.19 14.64
N GLU A 463 -0.12 -8.28 14.17
CA GLU A 463 0.12 -9.49 14.95
C GLU A 463 0.96 -9.18 16.22
N GLU A 464 2.06 -8.45 16.08
CA GLU A 464 2.87 -8.01 17.23
C GLU A 464 2.09 -7.04 18.15
N GLY A 465 1.27 -6.15 17.60
CA GLY A 465 0.41 -5.24 18.36
C GLY A 465 -0.57 -6.00 19.26
N ARG A 466 -1.17 -7.07 18.74
CA ARG A 466 -2.04 -7.98 19.51
C ARG A 466 -1.28 -8.67 20.64
N HIS A 467 -0.08 -9.19 20.36
CA HIS A 467 0.76 -9.82 21.38
C HIS A 467 1.16 -8.85 22.51
N ILE A 468 1.53 -7.62 22.17
CA ILE A 468 1.86 -6.59 23.15
C ILE A 468 0.65 -6.27 24.03
N PHE A 469 -0.52 -6.12 23.43
CA PHE A 469 -1.77 -5.86 24.17
C PHE A 469 -2.10 -6.99 25.17
N GLU A 470 -1.97 -8.25 24.74
CA GLU A 470 -2.17 -9.39 25.64
C GLU A 470 -1.15 -9.40 26.80
N ASN A 471 0.11 -9.07 26.52
CA ASN A 471 1.16 -9.03 27.55
C ASN A 471 0.93 -7.89 28.54
N ILE A 472 0.51 -6.73 28.08
CA ILE A 472 0.10 -5.60 28.93
C ILE A 472 -1.02 -6.05 29.88
N ARG A 473 -2.05 -6.74 29.37
CA ARG A 473 -3.13 -7.27 30.20
C ARG A 473 -2.63 -8.25 31.27
N LYS A 474 -1.72 -9.16 30.91
CA LYS A 474 -1.12 -10.12 31.86
C LYS A 474 -0.32 -9.42 32.95
N VAL A 475 0.50 -8.43 32.60
CA VAL A 475 1.30 -7.64 33.55
C VAL A 475 0.40 -6.88 34.52
N ILE A 476 -0.65 -6.21 34.01
CA ILE A 476 -1.61 -5.50 34.86
C ILE A 476 -2.27 -6.46 35.85
N LEU A 477 -2.76 -7.61 35.39
CA LEU A 477 -3.40 -8.60 36.25
C LEU A 477 -2.45 -9.14 37.33
N TYR A 478 -1.19 -9.40 36.97
CA TYR A 478 -0.16 -9.84 37.90
C TYR A 478 0.15 -8.79 38.97
N ALA A 479 0.39 -7.54 38.55
CA ALA A 479 0.72 -6.43 39.46
C ALA A 479 -0.43 -6.15 40.44
N LEU A 480 -1.67 -6.16 39.97
CA LEU A 480 -2.84 -5.92 40.82
C LEU A 480 -3.08 -7.05 41.82
N ALA A 481 -2.89 -8.31 41.41
CA ALA A 481 -3.03 -9.43 42.32
C ALA A 481 -1.97 -9.39 43.44
N ALA A 482 -0.72 -9.06 43.10
CA ALA A 482 0.36 -8.94 44.07
C ALA A 482 0.11 -7.82 45.09
N ASN A 483 -0.22 -6.62 44.60
CA ASN A 483 -0.52 -5.46 45.44
C ASN A 483 -1.78 -5.65 46.29
N GLY A 484 -2.82 -6.26 45.71
CA GLY A 484 -4.03 -6.63 46.43
C GLY A 484 -3.73 -7.60 47.58
N GLY A 485 -2.87 -8.60 47.34
CA GLY A 485 -2.40 -9.52 48.37
C GLY A 485 -1.63 -8.82 49.50
N GLN A 486 -0.73 -7.89 49.17
CA GLN A 486 -0.01 -7.09 50.17
C GLN A 486 -0.98 -6.24 51.01
N GLY A 487 -1.97 -5.62 50.38
CA GLY A 487 -3.00 -4.87 51.09
C GLY A 487 -3.83 -5.75 52.04
N LEU A 488 -4.24 -6.94 51.58
CA LEU A 488 -4.98 -7.90 52.40
C LEU A 488 -4.17 -8.38 53.61
N ILE A 489 -2.85 -8.56 53.48
CA ILE A 489 -1.98 -8.91 54.61
C ILE A 489 -1.97 -7.81 55.68
N ILE A 490 -1.89 -6.53 55.27
CA ILE A 490 -1.90 -5.41 56.21
C ILE A 490 -3.26 -5.31 56.92
N VAL A 491 -4.35 -5.37 56.16
CA VAL A 491 -5.72 -5.36 56.72
C VAL A 491 -5.93 -6.56 57.67
N GLY A 492 -5.51 -7.75 57.25
CA GLY A 492 -5.56 -8.96 58.08
C GLY A 492 -4.72 -8.85 59.35
N SER A 493 -3.56 -8.19 59.29
CA SER A 493 -2.72 -7.95 60.47
C SER A 493 -3.41 -7.07 61.50
N VAL A 494 -4.02 -5.95 61.08
CA VAL A 494 -4.80 -5.08 61.97
C VAL A 494 -6.00 -5.82 62.56
N LEU A 495 -6.67 -6.67 61.76
CA LEU A 495 -7.83 -7.47 62.19
C LEU A 495 -7.46 -8.55 63.21
N LEU A 496 -6.34 -9.24 63.02
CA LEU A 496 -5.93 -10.38 63.84
C LEU A 496 -5.14 -9.98 65.08
N THR A 497 -4.40 -8.86 65.05
CA THR A 497 -3.57 -8.40 66.16
C THR A 497 -4.32 -8.32 67.51
N PRO A 498 -5.57 -7.82 67.59
CA PRO A 498 -6.34 -7.81 68.84
C PRO A 498 -6.63 -9.20 69.42
N PHE A 499 -6.57 -10.26 68.60
CA PHE A 499 -6.87 -11.64 68.99
C PHE A 499 -5.61 -12.47 69.28
N ILE A 500 -4.42 -11.92 69.04
CA ILE A 500 -3.16 -12.57 69.39
C ILE A 500 -2.84 -12.20 70.84
N PRO A 501 -2.84 -13.16 71.79
CA PRO A 501 -2.48 -12.86 73.17
C PRO A 501 -1.03 -12.37 73.22
N SER A 502 -0.85 -11.11 73.61
CA SER A 502 0.45 -10.54 73.94
C SER A 502 0.92 -11.15 75.26
N PHE A 503 1.83 -12.12 75.18
CA PHE A 503 2.55 -12.67 76.33
C PHE A 503 3.66 -11.73 76.80
#